data_AF-A0A139R836-F1
#
_entry.id   AF-A0A139R836-F1
#
_cell.length_a   1.000
_cell.length_b   1.000
_cell.length_c   1.000
_cell.angle_alpha   90.00
_cell.angle_beta   90.00
_cell.angle_gamma   90.00
#
_symmetry.space_group_name_H-M   'P 1'
#
loop_
_entity.id
_entity.type
_entity.pdbx_description
1 polymer ?
#
loop_
_entity_poly.entity_id
_entity_poly.type
_entity_poly.pdbx_seq_one_letter_code
_entity_poly.pdbx_strand_id
1 'polypeptide(L)'
;MAAVMAGGMVPPLAIFVATLLFRHKFSQKNREAGLTNIVMGLSFITEGAIPFAAADPARAIPSFVAGSALAGGLVGLAGIKLLAPHGGIFVVALTNSPLLYLLFVAIGAIVAGVIYGLLKAPDAD
;
A
#
# COMPACT_ATOMS: atom_id res chain seq x y z
N MET A 1 5.65 -11.76 12.30
CA MET A 1 5.28 -10.32 12.34
C MET A 1 5.62 -9.57 11.05
N ALA A 2 6.83 -9.70 10.48
CA ALA A 2 7.22 -8.98 9.25
C ALA A 2 6.18 -9.02 8.11
N ALA A 3 5.60 -10.18 7.82
CA ALA A 3 4.59 -10.33 6.77
C ALA A 3 3.34 -9.45 7.00
N VAL A 4 2.86 -9.36 8.25
CA VAL A 4 1.72 -8.51 8.63
C VAL A 4 2.09 -7.03 8.49
N MET A 5 3.31 -6.66 8.90
CA MET A 5 3.79 -5.29 8.78
C MET A 5 3.94 -4.89 7.30
N ALA A 6 4.48 -5.76 6.46
CA ALA A 6 4.57 -5.51 5.02
C ALA A 6 3.18 -5.35 4.40
N GLY A 7 2.25 -6.24 4.75
CA GLY A 7 0.88 -6.20 4.28
C GLY A 7 0.16 -4.90 4.67
N GLY A 8 0.35 -4.40 5.89
CA GLY A 8 -0.29 -3.15 6.34
C GLY A 8 0.33 -1.89 5.74
N MET A 9 1.58 -1.90 5.27
CA MET A 9 2.15 -0.75 4.53
C MET A 9 1.51 -0.58 3.13
N VAL A 10 0.95 -1.65 2.56
CA VAL A 10 0.50 -1.67 1.14
C VAL A 10 -0.68 -0.74 0.83
N PRO A 11 -1.81 -0.72 1.57
CA PRO A 11 -3.00 0.04 1.15
C PRO A 11 -2.77 1.54 0.89
N PRO A 12 -2.15 2.31 1.82
CA PRO A 12 -1.82 3.72 1.55
C PRO A 12 -0.81 3.88 0.40
N LEU A 13 0.22 3.03 0.30
CA LEU A 13 1.17 3.09 -0.82
C LEU A 13 0.48 2.78 -2.16
N ALA A 14 -0.49 1.87 -2.18
CA ALA A 14 -1.27 1.54 -3.35
C ALA A 14 -2.10 2.73 -3.84
N ILE A 15 -2.64 3.55 -2.93
CA ILE A 15 -3.36 4.78 -3.28
C ILE A 15 -2.41 5.80 -3.90
N PHE A 16 -1.22 5.98 -3.34
CA PHE A 16 -0.20 6.83 -3.96
C PHE A 16 0.13 6.36 -5.39
N VAL A 17 0.34 5.05 -5.59
CA VAL A 17 0.58 4.49 -6.92
C VAL A 17 -0.60 4.72 -7.86
N ALA A 18 -1.83 4.44 -7.40
CA ALA A 18 -3.04 4.58 -8.21
C ALA A 18 -3.26 6.04 -8.65
N THR A 19 -3.11 6.99 -7.73
CA THR A 19 -3.27 8.42 -7.99
C THR A 19 -2.17 8.99 -8.90
N LEU A 20 -0.96 8.44 -8.84
CA LEU A 20 0.15 8.81 -9.73
C LEU A 20 -0.07 8.27 -11.16
N LEU A 21 -0.39 6.99 -11.30
CA LEU A 21 -0.52 6.32 -12.61
C LEU A 21 -1.84 6.62 -13.32
N PHE A 22 -2.93 6.69 -12.57
CA PHE A 22 -4.29 6.88 -13.10
C PHE A 22 -4.84 8.27 -12.77
N ARG A 23 -3.97 9.29 -12.72
CA ARG A 23 -4.31 10.66 -12.33
C ARG A 23 -5.64 11.17 -12.91
N HIS A 24 -5.92 10.88 -14.18
CA HIS A 24 -7.13 11.31 -14.89
C HIS A 24 -8.45 10.78 -14.30
N LYS A 25 -8.41 9.74 -13.46
CA LYS A 25 -9.59 9.17 -12.77
C LYS A 25 -9.81 9.73 -11.37
N PHE A 26 -8.89 10.53 -10.86
CA PHE A 26 -8.94 11.09 -9.52
C PHE A 26 -9.13 12.61 -9.58
N SER A 27 -10.03 13.12 -8.75
CA SER A 27 -10.20 14.55 -8.49
C SER A 27 -8.92 15.16 -7.92
N GLN A 28 -8.79 16.48 -8.00
CA GLN A 28 -7.62 17.19 -7.46
C GLN A 28 -7.40 16.86 -5.96
N LYS A 29 -8.48 16.88 -5.17
CA LYS A 29 -8.45 16.53 -3.74
C LYS A 29 -7.91 15.12 -3.51
N ASN A 30 -8.34 14.14 -4.32
CA ASN A 30 -7.88 12.76 -4.19
C ASN A 30 -6.41 12.59 -4.61
N ARG A 31 -5.92 13.37 -5.58
CA ARG A 31 -4.50 13.38 -5.96
C ARG A 31 -3.62 13.95 -4.85
N GLU A 32 -4.04 15.04 -4.22
CA GLU A 32 -3.32 15.63 -3.08
C GLU A 32 -3.28 14.66 -1.89
N ALA A 33 -4.41 14.02 -1.56
CA ALA A 33 -4.46 12.96 -0.56
C ALA A 33 -3.62 11.73 -0.93
N GLY A 34 -3.52 11.42 -2.23
CA GLY A 34 -2.64 10.38 -2.75
C GLY A 34 -1.17 10.64 -2.47
N LEU A 35 -0.72 11.90 -2.59
CA LEU A 35 0.64 12.30 -2.23
C LEU A 35 0.90 12.15 -0.74
N THR A 36 -0.05 12.51 0.14
CA THR A 36 0.12 12.32 1.59
C THR A 36 0.24 10.83 1.95
N ASN A 37 -0.46 9.96 1.21
CA ASN A 37 -0.48 8.53 1.45
C ASN A 37 0.89 7.82 1.26
N ILE A 38 1.85 8.40 0.54
CA ILE A 38 3.21 7.84 0.49
C ILE A 38 3.86 7.86 1.88
N VAL A 39 3.75 8.99 2.58
CA VAL A 39 4.34 9.18 3.92
C VAL A 39 3.62 8.31 4.93
N MET A 40 2.29 8.24 4.83
CA MET A 40 1.47 7.40 5.70
C MET A 40 1.85 5.92 5.53
N GLY A 41 1.92 5.43 4.30
CA GLY A 41 2.27 4.03 4.03
C GLY A 41 3.69 3.66 4.43
N LEU A 42 4.66 4.53 4.15
CA LEU A 42 6.03 4.35 4.64
C LEU A 42 6.10 4.38 6.17
N SER A 43 5.21 5.10 6.85
CA SER A 43 5.17 5.17 8.31
C SER A 43 4.30 4.08 8.95
N PHE A 44 3.76 3.14 8.16
CA PHE A 44 2.81 2.11 8.63
C PHE A 44 1.53 2.69 9.24
N ILE A 45 1.07 3.81 8.69
CA ILE A 45 -0.20 4.47 9.01
C ILE A 45 -1.18 4.15 7.89
N THR A 46 -2.21 3.36 8.21
CA THR A 46 -3.19 2.83 7.24
C THR A 46 -4.45 3.69 7.09
N GLU A 47 -4.61 4.68 7.95
CA GLU A 47 -5.79 5.55 8.06
C GLU A 47 -6.03 6.34 6.77
N GLY A 48 -4.97 6.65 6.04
CA GLY A 48 -5.03 7.35 4.76
C GLY A 48 -5.75 6.57 3.66
N ALA A 49 -5.92 5.26 3.85
CA ALA A 49 -6.69 4.40 2.96
C ALA A 49 -8.18 4.33 3.27
N ILE A 50 -8.60 4.69 4.49
CA ILE A 50 -10.01 4.61 4.92
C ILE A 50 -10.91 5.45 4.00
N PRO A 51 -10.59 6.71 3.65
CA PRO A 51 -11.45 7.51 2.78
C PRO A 51 -11.63 6.91 1.38
N PHE A 52 -10.57 6.30 0.82
CA PHE A 52 -10.61 5.68 -0.51
C PHE A 52 -11.38 4.35 -0.49
N ALA A 53 -11.21 3.57 0.57
CA ALA A 53 -11.98 2.34 0.78
C ALA A 53 -13.46 2.64 1.04
N ALA A 54 -13.79 3.72 1.75
CA ALA A 54 -15.17 4.13 1.99
C ALA A 54 -15.85 4.67 0.73
N ALA A 55 -15.12 5.38 -0.12
CA ALA A 55 -15.65 5.93 -1.36
C ALA A 55 -15.88 4.88 -2.46
N ASP A 56 -15.01 3.86 -2.57
CA ASP A 56 -15.10 2.80 -3.59
C ASP A 56 -14.80 1.40 -2.99
N PRO A 57 -15.64 0.91 -2.07
CA PRO A 57 -15.34 -0.30 -1.29
C PRO A 57 -15.21 -1.55 -2.15
N ALA A 58 -16.07 -1.69 -3.16
CA ALA A 58 -16.12 -2.85 -4.02
C ALA A 58 -14.83 -3.06 -4.84
N ARG A 59 -14.08 -1.99 -5.11
CA ARG A 59 -12.85 -2.05 -5.92
C ARG A 59 -11.61 -1.82 -5.08
N ALA A 60 -11.64 -0.90 -4.12
CA ALA A 60 -10.52 -0.60 -3.24
C ALA A 60 -10.17 -1.76 -2.32
N ILE A 61 -11.14 -2.31 -1.58
CA ILE A 61 -10.88 -3.35 -0.57
C ILE A 61 -10.27 -4.60 -1.22
N PRO A 62 -10.83 -5.19 -2.29
CA PRO A 62 -10.23 -6.36 -2.92
C PRO A 62 -8.84 -6.08 -3.50
N SER A 63 -8.63 -4.88 -4.07
CA SER A 63 -7.32 -4.48 -4.60
C SER A 63 -6.25 -4.41 -3.50
N PHE A 64 -6.59 -3.81 -2.37
CA PHE A 64 -5.70 -3.70 -1.22
C PHE A 64 -5.41 -5.07 -0.61
N VAL A 65 -6.43 -5.91 -0.42
CA VAL A 65 -6.25 -7.29 0.07
C VAL A 65 -5.33 -8.08 -0.84
N ALA A 66 -5.49 -8.00 -2.16
CA ALA A 66 -4.65 -8.70 -3.12
C ALA A 66 -3.17 -8.29 -3.01
N GLY A 67 -2.87 -6.99 -2.97
CA GLY A 67 -1.49 -6.51 -2.83
C GLY A 67 -0.90 -6.79 -1.45
N SER A 68 -1.68 -6.65 -0.38
CA SER A 68 -1.24 -6.94 1.00
C SER A 68 -0.94 -8.42 1.19
N ALA A 69 -1.78 -9.30 0.63
CA ALA A 69 -1.55 -10.75 0.63
C ALA A 69 -0.30 -11.12 -0.17
N LEU A 70 -0.06 -10.47 -1.31
CA LEU A 70 1.14 -10.68 -2.11
C LEU A 70 2.41 -10.25 -1.34
N ALA A 71 2.43 -9.04 -0.79
CA ALA A 71 3.58 -8.54 -0.01
C ALA A 71 3.86 -9.43 1.21
N GLY A 72 2.81 -9.74 1.99
CA GLY A 72 2.92 -10.61 3.16
C GLY A 72 3.37 -12.03 2.79
N GLY A 73 2.84 -12.58 1.70
CA GLY A 73 3.22 -13.88 1.16
C GLY A 73 4.68 -13.94 0.73
N LEU A 74 5.16 -12.96 -0.04
CA LEU A 74 6.57 -12.89 -0.46
C LEU A 74 7.51 -12.75 0.75
N VAL A 75 7.18 -11.89 1.71
CA VAL A 75 7.94 -11.73 2.96
C VAL A 75 7.96 -13.02 3.78
N GLY A 76 6.82 -13.72 3.87
CA GLY A 76 6.70 -15.01 4.55
C GLY A 76 7.51 -16.11 3.88
N LEU A 77 7.42 -16.23 2.54
CA LEU A 77 8.14 -17.23 1.74
C LEU A 77 9.66 -17.01 1.79
N ALA A 78 10.12 -15.75 1.79
CA ALA A 78 11.53 -15.42 1.92
C ALA A 78 12.06 -15.53 3.37
N GLY A 79 11.22 -15.91 4.33
CA GLY A 79 11.63 -16.06 5.73
C GLY A 79 12.10 -14.76 6.38
N ILE A 80 11.62 -13.60 5.90
CA ILE A 80 12.02 -12.30 6.42
C ILE A 80 11.41 -12.11 7.81
N LYS A 81 12.26 -11.75 8.77
CA LYS A 81 11.88 -11.50 10.16
C LYS A 81 12.08 -10.02 10.48
N LEU A 82 11.20 -9.50 11.32
CA LEU A 82 11.25 -8.16 11.85
C LEU A 82 11.13 -8.30 13.37
N LEU A 83 12.14 -7.82 14.08
CA LEU A 83 12.22 -7.90 15.54
C LEU A 83 11.43 -6.77 16.22
N ALA A 84 11.14 -5.69 15.50
CA ALA A 84 10.35 -4.58 16.01
C ALA A 84 8.85 -4.95 16.12
N PRO A 85 8.15 -4.49 17.17
CA PRO A 85 6.72 -4.75 17.36
C PRO A 85 5.81 -3.85 16.51
N HIS A 86 6.39 -2.93 15.73
CA HIS A 86 5.68 -2.03 14.81
C HIS A 86 6.26 -2.12 13.39
N GLY A 87 5.54 -1.56 12.42
CA GLY A 87 5.99 -1.49 11.03
C GLY A 87 6.64 -0.15 10.67
N GLY A 88 6.84 0.05 9.37
CA GLY A 88 7.29 1.32 8.80
C GLY A 88 8.76 1.33 8.40
N ILE A 89 9.13 2.29 7.57
CA ILE A 89 10.48 2.48 7.02
C ILE A 89 11.54 2.63 8.12
N PHE A 90 11.14 3.17 9.28
CA PHE A 90 12.00 3.40 10.44
C PHE A 90 12.55 2.11 11.08
N VAL A 91 11.92 0.95 10.86
CA VAL A 91 12.36 -0.33 11.41
C VAL A 91 12.80 -1.34 10.36
N VAL A 92 12.81 -0.95 9.10
CA VAL A 92 13.22 -1.81 7.99
C VAL A 92 14.67 -2.30 8.15
N ALA A 93 15.55 -1.46 8.71
CA ALA A 93 16.94 -1.81 9.02
C ALA A 93 17.07 -2.92 10.09
N LEU A 94 16.01 -3.17 10.89
CA LEU A 94 15.95 -4.23 11.89
C LEU A 94 15.44 -5.56 11.32
N THR A 95 15.20 -5.62 10.00
CA THR A 95 14.93 -6.89 9.32
C THR A 95 16.23 -7.59 8.93
N ASN A 96 16.18 -8.91 8.79
CA ASN A 96 17.31 -9.69 8.27
C ASN A 96 17.59 -9.43 6.78
N SER A 97 16.67 -8.81 6.04
CA SER A 97 16.86 -8.46 4.62
C SER A 97 16.11 -7.18 4.24
N PRO A 98 16.63 -5.99 4.64
CA PRO A 98 15.96 -4.69 4.50
C PRO A 98 15.54 -4.34 3.07
N LEU A 99 16.44 -4.57 2.11
CA LEU A 99 16.20 -4.24 0.70
C LEU A 99 15.12 -5.15 0.08
N LEU A 100 15.17 -6.45 0.38
CA LEU A 100 14.15 -7.41 -0.06
C LEU A 100 12.78 -7.12 0.55
N TYR A 101 12.74 -6.73 1.82
CA TYR A 101 11.50 -6.33 2.48
C TYR A 101 10.86 -5.13 1.79
N LEU A 102 11.64 -4.07 1.51
CA LEU A 102 11.14 -2.90 0.78
C LEU A 102 10.70 -3.25 -0.65
N LEU A 103 11.44 -4.13 -1.33
CA LEU A 103 11.08 -4.60 -2.66
C LEU A 103 9.71 -5.30 -2.64
N PHE A 104 9.46 -6.18 -1.69
CA PHE A 104 8.18 -6.90 -1.60
C PHE A 104 7.01 -5.98 -1.22
N VAL A 105 7.22 -5.01 -0.34
CA VAL A 105 6.23 -3.96 -0.04
C VAL A 105 5.93 -3.14 -1.30
N ALA A 106 6.96 -2.74 -2.04
CA ALA A 106 6.81 -1.99 -3.29
C ALA A 106 6.04 -2.80 -4.35
N ILE A 107 6.35 -4.10 -4.50
CA ILE A 107 5.62 -5.00 -5.41
C ILE A 107 4.14 -5.07 -5.02
N GLY A 108 3.82 -5.28 -3.74
CA GLY A 108 2.44 -5.31 -3.26
C GLY A 108 1.70 -4.01 -3.50
N ALA A 109 2.34 -2.86 -3.23
CA ALA A 109 1.79 -1.54 -3.46
C ALA A 109 1.54 -1.26 -4.94
N ILE A 110 2.47 -1.63 -5.81
CA ILE A 110 2.32 -1.46 -7.27
C ILE A 110 1.16 -2.32 -7.77
N VAL A 111 1.10 -3.59 -7.38
CA VAL A 111 0.02 -4.50 -7.80
C VAL A 111 -1.33 -4.00 -7.32
N ALA A 112 -1.49 -3.69 -6.03
CA ALA A 112 -2.74 -3.15 -5.50
C ALA A 112 -3.12 -1.81 -6.16
N GLY A 113 -2.15 -0.91 -6.35
CA GLY A 113 -2.40 0.40 -6.96
C GLY A 113 -2.81 0.31 -8.42
N VAL A 114 -2.20 -0.61 -9.18
CA VAL A 114 -2.57 -0.88 -10.57
C VAL A 114 -3.96 -1.50 -10.66
N ILE A 115 -4.26 -2.52 -9.84
CA ILE A 115 -5.60 -3.13 -9.81
C ILE A 115 -6.65 -2.07 -9.45
N TYR A 116 -6.41 -1.30 -8.38
CA TYR A 116 -7.34 -0.26 -7.95
C TYR A 116 -7.54 0.81 -9.02
N GLY A 117 -6.46 1.34 -9.60
CA GLY A 117 -6.54 2.38 -10.63
C GLY A 117 -7.18 1.91 -11.94
N LEU A 118 -6.98 0.64 -12.34
CA LEU A 118 -7.66 0.05 -13.49
C LEU A 118 -9.15 -0.11 -13.25
N LEU A 119 -9.55 -0.65 -12.10
CA LEU A 119 -10.94 -0.91 -11.76
C LEU A 119 -11.72 0.36 -11.46
N LYS A 120 -11.10 1.36 -10.80
CA LYS A 120 -11.75 2.60 -10.38
C LYS A 120 -12.40 3.34 -11.55
N ALA A 121 -13.60 3.86 -11.34
CA ALA A 121 -14.27 4.78 -12.26
C ALA A 121 -13.76 6.22 -12.04
N PRO A 122 -13.75 7.07 -13.08
CA PRO A 122 -13.42 8.48 -12.91
C PRO A 122 -14.28 9.12 -11.82
N ASP A 123 -13.68 9.94 -10.97
CA ASP A 123 -14.45 10.77 -10.04
C ASP A 123 -15.40 11.66 -10.86
N ALA A 124 -16.66 11.76 -10.41
CA ALA A 124 -17.55 12.79 -10.90
C ALA A 124 -17.10 14.10 -10.27
N ASP A 125 -16.47 14.96 -11.05
CA ASP A 125 -16.14 16.33 -10.64
C ASP A 125 -17.42 17.18 -10.50
#